data_AF-J5P9W8-F1
#
_entry.id   AF-J5P9W8-F1
#
_cell.length_a   1.000
_cell.length_b   1.000
_cell.length_c   1.000
_cell.angle_alpha   90.00
_cell.angle_beta   90.00
_cell.angle_gamma   90.00
#
_symmetry.space_group_name_H-M   'P 1'
#
loop_
_entity.id
_entity.type
_entity.pdbx_description
1 polymer ?
#
loop_
_entity_poly.entity_id
_entity_poly.type
_entity_poly.pdbx_seq_one_letter_code
_entity_poly.pdbx_strand_id
1 'polypeptide(L)'
;MKIQTNAVNVLQRTSAYLKSGLLKETPAWYNVVASIPPSTKFTREPRFNNPSNGDTIGELDDVTQRQHANKNGLYKTRPNTNDKRVSVKKLYKPPKLTYVEDRLRALFYKQHPWELSRPKILVENEIGDEDYDWGRMLQLGKPLDGESVVQRTMHLLKTKQYEDMVEAYDSARYEFYALRMQEETQHQSGFGRGRDVRIHLRSFCY
;
A
#
# COMPACT_ATOMS: atom_id res chain seq x y z
N MET A 1 27.95 -9.90 2.36
CA MET A 1 28.00 -10.97 1.33
C MET A 1 28.59 -10.38 0.05
N LYS A 2 29.60 -11.02 -0.55
CA LYS A 2 30.21 -10.56 -1.81
C LYS A 2 29.26 -10.86 -2.99
N ILE A 3 29.31 -10.05 -4.04
CA ILE A 3 28.56 -10.30 -5.28
C ILE A 3 29.05 -11.62 -5.90
N GLN A 4 28.13 -12.55 -6.15
CA GLN A 4 28.43 -13.89 -6.65
C GLN A 4 28.48 -13.90 -8.18
N THR A 5 29.67 -13.84 -8.76
CA THR A 5 29.86 -13.82 -10.22
C THR A 5 29.58 -15.18 -10.87
N ASN A 6 29.88 -16.26 -10.16
CA ASN A 6 29.74 -17.64 -10.66
C ASN A 6 28.28 -18.08 -10.88
N ALA A 7 27.32 -17.37 -10.29
CA ALA A 7 25.90 -17.66 -10.42
C ALA A 7 25.31 -17.14 -11.73
N VAL A 8 25.82 -16.01 -12.26
CA VAL A 8 25.28 -15.36 -13.47
C VAL A 8 26.10 -15.66 -14.73
N ASN A 9 27.38 -16.03 -14.59
CA ASN A 9 28.26 -16.32 -15.73
C ASN A 9 28.23 -17.78 -16.21
N VAL A 10 27.18 -18.53 -15.85
CA VAL A 10 27.08 -19.98 -16.11
C VAL A 10 27.17 -20.27 -17.61
N LEU A 11 26.47 -19.51 -18.44
CA LEU A 11 26.52 -19.63 -19.90
C LEU A 11 27.94 -19.47 -20.46
N GLN A 12 28.69 -18.48 -19.96
CA GLN A 12 30.06 -18.20 -20.40
C GLN A 12 31.01 -19.33 -20.01
N ARG A 13 30.82 -19.92 -18.83
CA ARG A 13 31.62 -21.05 -18.36
C ARG A 13 31.33 -22.30 -19.19
N THR A 14 30.06 -22.61 -19.44
CA THR A 14 29.68 -23.75 -20.27
C THR A 14 30.08 -23.59 -21.73
N SER A 15 30.02 -22.37 -22.28
CA SER A 15 30.48 -22.12 -23.64
C SER A 15 31.99 -22.34 -23.78
N ALA A 16 32.77 -21.99 -22.75
CA ALA A 16 34.19 -22.33 -22.69
C ALA A 16 34.43 -23.85 -22.65
N TYR A 17 33.64 -24.61 -21.88
CA TYR A 17 33.75 -26.08 -21.80
C TYR A 17 33.36 -26.78 -23.10
N LEU A 18 32.37 -26.26 -23.82
CA LEU A 18 31.99 -26.74 -25.14
C LEU A 18 33.10 -26.45 -26.16
N LYS A 19 33.67 -25.24 -26.14
CA LYS A 19 34.80 -24.86 -27.02
C LYS A 19 36.05 -25.69 -26.76
N SER A 20 36.34 -26.02 -25.51
CA SER A 20 37.50 -26.87 -25.17
C SER A 20 37.27 -28.35 -25.41
N GLY A 21 36.06 -28.76 -25.80
CA GLY A 21 35.69 -30.17 -25.98
C GLY A 21 35.54 -30.97 -24.69
N LEU A 22 35.50 -30.29 -23.52
CA LEU A 22 35.26 -30.94 -22.23
C LEU A 22 33.81 -31.40 -22.12
N LEU A 23 32.88 -30.60 -22.64
CA LEU A 23 31.50 -31.00 -22.89
C LEU A 23 31.33 -31.33 -24.38
N LYS A 24 30.81 -32.54 -24.65
CA LYS A 24 30.53 -33.00 -26.03
C LYS A 24 29.17 -32.55 -26.54
N GLU A 25 28.19 -32.47 -25.65
CA GLU A 25 26.82 -32.10 -25.97
C GLU A 25 26.45 -30.79 -25.25
N THR A 26 25.62 -29.99 -25.90
CA THR A 26 25.09 -28.77 -25.31
C THR A 26 24.02 -29.11 -24.27
N PRO A 27 24.08 -28.52 -23.05
CA PRO A 27 23.02 -28.70 -22.08
C PRO A 27 21.67 -28.18 -22.60
N ALA A 28 20.57 -28.84 -22.22
CA ALA A 28 19.22 -28.47 -22.69
C ALA A 28 18.86 -27.00 -22.43
N TRP A 29 19.32 -26.42 -21.31
CA TRP A 29 19.05 -25.02 -20.94
C TRP A 29 19.96 -24.00 -21.65
N TYR A 30 21.04 -24.43 -22.31
CA TYR A 30 22.09 -23.55 -22.84
C TYR A 30 21.54 -22.52 -23.84
N ASN A 31 20.72 -22.98 -24.79
CA ASN A 31 20.09 -22.11 -25.79
C ASN A 31 19.06 -21.15 -25.17
N VAL A 32 18.34 -21.60 -24.13
CA VAL A 32 17.33 -20.78 -23.44
C VAL A 32 17.98 -19.63 -22.69
N VAL A 33 19.05 -19.91 -21.92
CA VAL A 33 19.78 -18.87 -21.19
C VAL A 33 20.53 -17.92 -22.14
N ALA A 34 20.92 -18.40 -23.32
CA ALA A 34 21.47 -17.54 -24.37
C ALA A 34 20.42 -16.57 -24.92
N SER A 35 19.17 -17.02 -25.07
CA SER A 35 18.06 -16.19 -25.56
C SER A 35 17.58 -15.18 -24.51
N ILE A 36 17.61 -15.53 -23.22
CA ILE A 36 17.17 -14.69 -22.12
C ILE A 36 18.33 -14.55 -21.13
N PRO A 37 19.24 -13.58 -21.33
CA PRO A 37 20.42 -13.42 -20.48
C PRO A 37 20.04 -12.90 -19.09
N PRO A 38 20.69 -13.39 -18.02
CA PRO A 38 20.45 -12.89 -16.67
C PRO A 38 21.01 -11.47 -16.48
N SER A 39 20.45 -10.72 -15.53
CA SER A 39 20.99 -9.41 -15.14
C SER A 39 22.34 -9.58 -14.43
N THR A 40 23.37 -8.89 -14.91
CA THR A 40 24.72 -8.87 -14.31
C THR A 40 25.04 -7.57 -13.57
N LYS A 41 24.17 -6.56 -13.69
CA LYS A 41 24.34 -5.23 -13.10
C LYS A 41 23.72 -5.16 -11.70
N PHE A 42 24.52 -5.46 -10.68
CA PHE A 42 24.11 -5.38 -9.27
C PHE A 42 24.47 -4.03 -8.63
N THR A 43 24.03 -2.93 -9.25
CA THR A 43 24.29 -1.57 -8.76
C THR A 43 23.24 -1.12 -7.77
N ARG A 44 23.62 -0.27 -6.80
CA ARG A 44 22.64 0.49 -6.00
C ARG A 44 22.17 1.66 -6.83
N GLU A 45 20.89 1.69 -7.16
CA GLU A 45 20.30 2.76 -7.96
C GLU A 45 19.69 3.83 -7.04
N PRO A 46 19.96 5.13 -7.27
CA PRO A 46 19.36 6.20 -6.48
C PRO A 46 17.88 6.38 -6.87
N ARG A 47 17.06 6.82 -5.91
CA ARG A 47 15.65 7.13 -6.12
C ARG A 47 15.42 8.61 -5.83
N PHE A 48 14.71 9.27 -6.74
CA PHE A 48 14.46 10.72 -6.67
C PHE A 48 13.04 11.07 -6.24
N ASN A 49 12.07 10.14 -6.29
CA ASN A 49 10.69 10.44 -5.93
C ASN A 49 10.18 9.41 -4.91
N ASN A 50 9.34 9.84 -3.99
CA ASN A 50 8.55 8.93 -3.17
C ASN A 50 7.29 8.51 -3.94
N PRO A 51 7.09 7.22 -4.29
CA PRO A 51 5.92 6.80 -5.07
C PRO A 51 4.59 6.99 -4.32
N SER A 52 4.60 7.11 -2.99
CA SER A 52 3.38 7.29 -2.19
C SER A 52 2.85 8.72 -2.22
N ASN A 53 3.73 9.69 -1.99
CA ASN A 53 3.36 11.10 -1.81
C ASN A 53 3.66 11.96 -3.05
N GLY A 54 4.52 11.47 -3.95
CA GLY A 54 5.11 12.28 -5.02
C GLY A 54 6.25 13.18 -4.56
N ASP A 55 6.61 13.20 -3.27
CA ASP A 55 7.67 14.06 -2.73
C ASP A 55 9.02 13.84 -3.45
N THR A 56 9.64 14.94 -3.90
CA THR A 56 10.99 14.93 -4.48
C THR A 56 12.05 14.66 -3.41
N ILE A 57 13.00 13.80 -3.73
CA ILE A 57 14.13 13.37 -2.93
C ILE A 57 15.41 13.80 -3.64
N GLY A 58 16.24 14.57 -2.95
CA GLY A 58 17.52 15.06 -3.50
C GLY A 58 17.47 16.51 -3.97
N GLU A 59 16.28 17.09 -4.05
CA GLU A 59 16.10 18.53 -4.22
C GLU A 59 16.38 19.27 -2.90
N LEU A 60 17.05 20.41 -3.00
CA LEU A 60 17.39 21.29 -1.88
C LEU A 60 16.83 22.68 -2.16
N ASP A 61 15.97 23.17 -1.27
CA ASP A 61 15.48 24.55 -1.37
C ASP A 61 16.61 25.54 -1.06
N ASP A 62 16.93 26.35 -2.06
CA ASP A 62 17.92 27.39 -1.93
C ASP A 62 17.43 28.56 -1.06
N VAL A 63 18.39 29.35 -0.58
CA VAL A 63 18.12 30.57 0.20
C VAL A 63 17.27 31.56 -0.60
N THR A 64 17.50 31.65 -1.91
CA THR A 64 16.77 32.53 -2.84
C THR A 64 15.31 32.16 -3.03
N GLN A 65 14.99 30.86 -2.90
CA GLN A 65 13.62 30.35 -3.01
C GLN A 65 12.81 30.62 -1.73
N ARG A 66 13.47 30.75 -0.57
CA ARG A 66 12.84 31.01 0.73
C ARG A 66 12.83 32.49 1.07
N GLN A 67 11.96 33.24 0.39
CA GLN A 67 11.86 34.70 0.53
C GLN A 67 11.07 35.16 1.77
N HIS A 68 10.16 34.33 2.27
CA HIS A 68 9.32 34.68 3.42
C HIS A 68 10.02 34.42 4.76
N ALA A 69 9.67 35.21 5.76
CA ALA A 69 10.14 35.01 7.13
C ALA A 69 9.67 33.65 7.67
N ASN A 70 10.53 33.01 8.46
CA ASN A 70 10.17 31.81 9.20
C ASN A 70 9.11 32.13 10.28
N LYS A 71 8.54 31.11 10.94
CA LYS A 71 7.54 31.26 12.01
C LYS A 71 7.97 32.22 13.14
N ASN A 72 9.27 32.36 13.36
CA ASN A 72 9.86 33.26 14.36
C ASN A 72 10.14 34.68 13.83
N GLY A 73 9.69 35.03 12.62
CA GLY A 73 9.94 36.33 11.99
C GLY A 73 11.34 36.52 11.39
N LEU A 74 12.18 35.48 11.38
CA LEU A 74 13.56 35.53 10.87
C LEU A 74 13.63 35.11 9.40
N TYR A 75 14.34 35.87 8.56
CA TYR A 75 14.60 35.53 7.15
C TYR A 75 15.81 34.61 7.00
N LYS A 76 15.71 33.60 6.12
CA LYS A 76 16.85 32.73 5.80
C LYS A 76 17.78 33.50 4.86
N THR A 77 18.96 33.87 5.34
CA THR A 77 19.98 34.59 4.54
C THR A 77 21.21 33.74 4.22
N ARG A 78 21.36 32.57 4.86
CA ARG A 78 22.53 31.69 4.72
C ARG A 78 22.11 30.22 4.76
N PRO A 79 22.85 29.31 4.09
CA PRO A 79 22.64 27.87 4.21
C PRO A 79 22.93 27.38 5.63
N ASN A 80 22.05 26.53 6.16
CA ASN A 80 22.22 25.91 7.48
C ASN A 80 23.22 24.73 7.41
N THR A 81 23.67 24.23 8.56
CA THR A 81 24.53 23.05 8.69
C THR A 81 23.96 21.83 7.98
N ASN A 82 22.64 21.63 8.01
CA ASN A 82 21.98 20.53 7.31
C ASN A 82 22.03 20.69 5.78
N ASP A 83 21.88 21.92 5.27
CA ASP A 83 21.92 22.22 3.83
C ASP A 83 23.32 21.94 3.27
N LYS A 84 24.35 22.16 4.08
CA LYS A 84 25.76 21.88 3.73
C LYS A 84 26.11 20.38 3.80
N ARG A 85 25.28 19.56 4.45
CA ARG A 85 25.58 18.15 4.67
C ARG A 85 25.16 17.32 3.45
N VAL A 86 26.14 16.68 2.82
CA VAL A 86 25.93 15.78 1.68
C VAL A 86 25.20 14.51 2.14
N SER A 87 23.89 14.43 1.86
CA SER A 87 23.00 13.34 2.32
C SER A 87 22.72 12.30 1.23
N VAL A 88 23.78 11.67 0.72
CA VAL A 88 23.69 10.63 -0.33
C VAL A 88 22.92 9.40 0.15
N LYS A 89 22.95 9.10 1.45
CA LYS A 89 22.22 7.97 2.04
C LYS A 89 20.71 8.04 1.82
N LYS A 90 20.14 9.24 1.73
CA LYS A 90 18.69 9.43 1.53
C LYS A 90 18.25 8.98 0.13
N LEU A 91 19.12 9.11 -0.88
CA LEU A 91 18.85 8.71 -2.26
C LEU A 91 18.85 7.19 -2.46
N TYR A 92 19.73 6.47 -1.75
CA TYR A 92 19.87 5.02 -1.89
C TYR A 92 19.02 4.21 -0.91
N LYS A 93 18.47 4.86 0.13
CA LYS A 93 17.58 4.19 1.08
C LYS A 93 16.16 4.14 0.46
N PRO A 94 15.47 2.99 0.51
CA PRO A 94 14.08 2.94 0.04
C PRO A 94 13.23 3.94 0.84
N PRO A 95 12.38 4.74 0.17
CA PRO A 95 11.53 5.71 0.83
C PRO A 95 10.47 5.02 1.69
N LYS A 96 10.05 5.68 2.77
CA LYS A 96 8.92 5.22 3.57
C LYS A 96 7.63 5.61 2.85
N LEU A 97 6.80 4.62 2.53
CA LEU A 97 5.46 4.85 1.99
C LEU A 97 4.56 5.36 3.12
N THR A 98 3.77 6.38 2.84
CA THR A 98 2.90 7.03 3.81
C THR A 98 1.59 7.40 3.15
N TYR A 99 0.48 6.92 3.69
CA TYR A 99 -0.84 7.16 3.15
C TYR A 99 -1.66 8.01 4.12
N VAL A 100 -2.55 8.85 3.60
CA VAL A 100 -3.46 9.65 4.45
C VAL A 100 -4.49 8.72 5.10
N GLU A 101 -4.90 7.71 4.35
CA GLU A 101 -5.77 6.60 4.72
C GLU A 101 -5.29 5.89 6.00
N ASP A 102 -3.98 5.73 6.21
CA ASP A 102 -3.43 5.09 7.41
C ASP A 102 -3.78 5.88 8.69
N ARG A 103 -3.83 7.20 8.60
CA ARG A 103 -4.25 8.05 9.73
C ARG A 103 -5.74 7.91 9.99
N LEU A 104 -6.56 7.82 8.94
CA LEU A 104 -8.00 7.62 9.05
C LEU A 104 -8.34 6.25 9.62
N ARG A 105 -7.65 5.18 9.19
CA ARG A 105 -7.76 3.83 9.78
C ARG A 105 -7.44 3.85 11.27
N ALA A 106 -6.31 4.45 11.63
CA ALA A 106 -5.90 4.56 13.03
C ALA A 106 -6.89 5.36 13.87
N LEU A 107 -7.48 6.43 13.32
CA LEU A 107 -8.52 7.20 13.98
C LEU A 107 -9.80 6.38 14.16
N PHE A 108 -10.24 5.68 13.11
CA PHE A 108 -11.47 4.90 13.10
C PHE A 108 -11.45 3.80 14.16
N TYR A 109 -10.40 2.96 14.20
CA TYR A 109 -10.31 1.86 15.17
C TYR A 109 -10.05 2.33 16.61
N LYS A 110 -9.50 3.54 16.79
CA LYS A 110 -9.43 4.17 18.12
C LYS A 110 -10.81 4.59 18.63
N GLN A 111 -11.64 5.13 17.75
CA GLN A 111 -13.02 5.53 18.07
C GLN A 111 -13.96 4.33 18.20
N HIS A 112 -13.69 3.24 17.48
CA HIS A 112 -14.50 2.02 17.46
C HIS A 112 -13.67 0.78 17.85
N PRO A 113 -13.26 0.63 19.13
CA PRO A 113 -12.47 -0.51 19.56
C PRO A 113 -13.13 -1.86 19.25
N TRP A 114 -14.47 -1.91 19.31
CA TRP A 114 -15.24 -3.13 19.07
C TRP A 114 -15.29 -3.55 17.59
N GLU A 115 -14.97 -2.67 16.65
CA GLU A 115 -14.82 -3.09 15.24
C GLU A 115 -13.58 -3.97 15.05
N LEU A 116 -12.56 -3.86 15.90
CA LEU A 116 -11.42 -4.80 15.88
C LEU A 116 -11.80 -6.23 16.30
N SER A 117 -12.95 -6.40 16.98
CA SER A 117 -13.44 -7.73 17.35
C SER A 117 -14.07 -8.47 16.16
N ARG A 118 -14.41 -7.75 15.08
CA ARG A 118 -14.95 -8.36 13.85
C ARG A 118 -13.82 -9.09 13.12
N PRO A 119 -13.99 -10.39 12.81
CA PRO A 119 -12.95 -11.14 12.10
C PRO A 119 -12.75 -10.59 10.69
N LYS A 120 -11.49 -10.44 10.28
CA LYS A 120 -11.10 -9.95 8.95
C LYS A 120 -10.21 -10.96 8.25
N ILE A 121 -10.59 -11.31 7.02
CA ILE A 121 -9.79 -12.18 6.14
C ILE A 121 -8.74 -11.31 5.45
N LEU A 122 -7.47 -11.69 5.59
CA LEU A 122 -6.32 -11.02 4.96
C LEU A 122 -5.83 -11.72 3.69
N VAL A 123 -6.38 -12.90 3.41
CA VAL A 123 -6.12 -13.61 2.16
C VAL A 123 -6.85 -12.86 1.06
N GLU A 124 -6.08 -12.30 0.14
CA GLU A 124 -6.61 -11.59 -1.02
C GLU A 124 -7.18 -12.61 -2.03
N ASN A 125 -8.27 -12.22 -2.70
CA ASN A 125 -8.82 -12.98 -3.81
C ASN A 125 -8.03 -12.63 -5.10
N GLU A 126 -8.71 -12.38 -6.21
CA GLU A 126 -8.09 -11.91 -7.45
C GLU A 126 -7.89 -10.38 -7.38
N ILE A 127 -6.65 -9.96 -7.14
CA ILE A 127 -6.26 -8.55 -7.06
C ILE A 127 -6.26 -7.97 -8.49
N GLY A 128 -7.15 -7.02 -8.77
CA GLY A 128 -7.16 -6.26 -10.03
C GLY A 128 -8.49 -6.19 -10.77
N ASP A 129 -9.44 -7.07 -10.48
CA ASP A 129 -10.79 -7.10 -11.11
C ASP A 129 -11.87 -6.37 -10.27
N GLU A 130 -11.47 -5.75 -9.16
CA GLU A 130 -12.39 -5.09 -8.23
C GLU A 130 -12.69 -3.64 -8.63
N ASP A 131 -13.68 -3.46 -9.50
CA ASP A 131 -14.23 -2.17 -9.92
C ASP A 131 -15.20 -1.59 -8.87
N TYR A 132 -14.69 -1.26 -7.69
CA TYR A 132 -15.51 -0.67 -6.62
C TYR A 132 -15.89 0.78 -6.91
N ASP A 133 -17.20 1.05 -6.98
CA ASP A 133 -17.74 2.39 -7.07
C ASP A 133 -17.99 2.97 -5.66
N TRP A 134 -16.99 3.70 -5.15
CA TRP A 134 -17.06 4.41 -3.86
C TRP A 134 -18.07 5.58 -3.83
N GLY A 135 -18.87 5.75 -4.88
CA GLY A 135 -20.14 6.47 -4.86
C GLY A 135 -21.14 5.91 -3.83
N ARG A 136 -20.95 4.67 -3.36
CA ARG A 136 -21.69 4.07 -2.24
C ARG A 136 -20.75 3.33 -1.27
N MET A 137 -21.21 3.07 -0.05
CA MET A 137 -20.43 2.33 0.97
C MET A 137 -20.42 0.82 0.74
N LEU A 138 -21.58 0.26 0.38
CA LEU A 138 -21.73 -1.16 0.14
C LEU A 138 -21.16 -1.51 -1.23
N GLN A 139 -20.23 -2.44 -1.25
CA GLN A 139 -19.60 -2.96 -2.47
C GLN A 139 -19.84 -4.46 -2.57
N LEU A 140 -19.99 -4.96 -3.79
CA LEU A 140 -20.09 -6.40 -4.04
C LEU A 140 -18.73 -7.04 -3.76
N GLY A 141 -18.70 -8.16 -3.04
CA GLY A 141 -17.44 -8.87 -2.74
C GLY A 141 -16.61 -8.29 -1.59
N LYS A 142 -16.94 -7.09 -1.09
CA LYS A 142 -16.26 -6.49 0.06
C LYS A 142 -17.22 -6.31 1.25
N PRO A 143 -16.89 -6.80 2.45
CA PRO A 143 -17.72 -6.60 3.63
C PRO A 143 -17.71 -5.16 4.12
N LEU A 144 -18.75 -4.78 4.87
CA LEU A 144 -18.84 -3.51 5.56
C LEU A 144 -17.83 -3.47 6.74
N ASP A 145 -16.82 -2.62 6.62
CA ASP A 145 -15.67 -2.51 7.54
C ASP A 145 -15.18 -1.04 7.59
N GLY A 146 -14.31 -0.71 8.54
CA GLY A 146 -13.64 0.60 8.59
C GLY A 146 -12.95 0.99 7.29
N GLU A 147 -12.47 0.03 6.50
CA GLU A 147 -11.92 0.31 5.17
C GLU A 147 -12.94 0.90 4.20
N SER A 148 -14.23 0.50 4.25
CA SER A 148 -15.22 1.12 3.36
C SER A 148 -15.46 2.58 3.75
N VAL A 149 -15.42 2.90 5.05
CA VAL A 149 -15.47 4.28 5.53
C VAL A 149 -14.31 5.07 4.96
N VAL A 150 -13.08 4.61 5.15
CA VAL A 150 -11.88 5.31 4.67
C VAL A 150 -11.94 5.54 3.15
N GLN A 151 -12.28 4.53 2.36
CA GLN A 151 -12.35 4.69 0.90
C GLN A 151 -13.48 5.63 0.47
N ARG A 152 -14.64 5.58 1.14
CA ARG A 152 -15.74 6.51 0.93
C ARG A 152 -15.31 7.96 1.21
N THR A 153 -14.59 8.22 2.30
CA THR A 153 -14.04 9.56 2.57
C THR A 153 -13.11 10.05 1.48
N MET A 154 -12.20 9.20 1.01
CA MET A 154 -11.29 9.55 -0.08
C MET A 154 -12.03 9.83 -1.38
N HIS A 155 -13.11 9.10 -1.67
CA HIS A 155 -13.95 9.37 -2.83
C HIS A 155 -14.69 10.71 -2.72
N LEU A 156 -15.25 11.03 -1.54
CA LEU A 156 -15.91 12.32 -1.28
C LEU A 156 -14.95 13.51 -1.46
N LEU A 157 -13.69 13.36 -1.03
CA LEU A 157 -12.65 14.36 -1.23
C LEU A 157 -12.20 14.46 -2.69
N LYS A 158 -12.04 13.33 -3.39
CA LYS A 158 -11.69 13.31 -4.82
C LYS A 158 -12.76 13.97 -5.68
N THR A 159 -14.02 13.72 -5.38
CA THR A 159 -15.18 14.32 -6.07
C THR A 159 -15.47 15.77 -5.64
N LYS A 160 -14.74 16.28 -4.64
CA LYS A 160 -14.91 17.64 -4.06
C LYS A 160 -16.32 17.94 -3.59
N GLN A 161 -17.04 16.92 -3.09
CA GLN A 161 -18.34 17.12 -2.44
C GLN A 161 -18.19 17.79 -1.07
N TYR A 162 -17.07 17.53 -0.41
CA TYR A 162 -16.66 18.17 0.83
C TYR A 162 -15.28 18.79 0.63
N GLU A 163 -15.09 19.99 1.17
CA GLU A 163 -13.78 20.66 1.16
C GLU A 163 -12.90 20.20 2.32
N ASP A 164 -13.51 19.94 3.49
CA ASP A 164 -12.78 19.48 4.67
C ASP A 164 -12.76 17.95 4.81
N MET A 165 -11.61 17.43 5.22
CA MET A 165 -11.37 16.00 5.45
C MET A 165 -12.17 15.48 6.64
N VAL A 166 -12.36 16.30 7.68
CA VAL A 166 -13.08 15.88 8.89
C VAL A 166 -14.57 15.73 8.60
N GLU A 167 -15.16 16.69 7.87
CA GLU A 167 -16.57 16.63 7.47
C GLU A 167 -16.85 15.43 6.54
N ALA A 168 -15.96 15.17 5.57
CA ALA A 168 -16.04 13.99 4.71
C ALA A 168 -15.98 12.69 5.51
N TYR A 169 -15.17 12.67 6.58
CA TYR A 169 -15.06 11.53 7.49
C TYR A 169 -16.33 11.34 8.33
N ASP A 170 -16.90 12.41 8.85
CA ASP A 170 -18.13 12.34 9.63
C ASP A 170 -19.32 11.88 8.78
N SER A 171 -19.45 12.36 7.55
CA SER A 171 -20.53 11.91 6.64
C SER A 171 -20.42 10.43 6.32
N ALA A 172 -19.23 9.93 5.98
CA ALA A 172 -18.98 8.51 5.77
C ALA A 172 -19.28 7.71 7.06
N ARG A 173 -18.87 8.22 8.23
CA ARG A 173 -19.14 7.53 9.50
C ARG A 173 -20.63 7.41 9.80
N TYR A 174 -21.44 8.43 9.51
CA TYR A 174 -22.89 8.34 9.65
C TYR A 174 -23.53 7.35 8.67
N GLU A 175 -23.07 7.31 7.41
CA GLU A 175 -23.51 6.28 6.45
C GLU A 175 -23.21 4.87 6.98
N PHE A 176 -22.02 4.68 7.56
CA PHE A 176 -21.61 3.40 8.16
C PHE A 176 -22.50 2.99 9.34
N TYR A 177 -22.84 3.93 10.23
CA TYR A 177 -23.74 3.64 11.35
C TYR A 177 -25.14 3.22 10.88
N ALA A 178 -25.68 3.89 9.87
CA ALA A 178 -26.99 3.53 9.31
C ALA A 178 -26.99 2.07 8.79
N LEU A 179 -25.94 1.69 8.06
CA LEU A 179 -25.80 0.34 7.52
C LEU A 179 -25.60 -0.71 8.63
N ARG A 180 -24.81 -0.39 9.66
CA ARG A 180 -24.63 -1.29 10.81
C ARG A 180 -25.92 -1.54 11.58
N MET A 181 -26.71 -0.50 11.85
CA MET A 181 -28.03 -0.65 12.50
C MET A 181 -28.97 -1.51 11.65
N GLN A 182 -28.92 -1.35 10.32
CA GLN A 182 -29.69 -2.16 9.40
C GLN A 182 -29.27 -3.63 9.44
N GLU A 183 -27.98 -3.94 9.39
CA GLU A 183 -27.44 -5.31 9.50
C GLU A 183 -27.88 -5.99 10.81
N GLU A 184 -27.79 -5.28 11.94
CA GLU A 184 -28.20 -5.79 13.25
C GLU A 184 -29.70 -6.11 13.29
N THR A 185 -30.53 -5.19 12.78
CA THR A 185 -31.99 -5.38 12.70
C THR A 185 -32.35 -6.56 11.80
N GLN A 186 -31.65 -6.71 10.67
CA GLN A 186 -31.84 -7.84 9.75
C GLN A 186 -31.43 -9.17 10.38
N HIS A 187 -30.31 -9.21 11.11
CA HIS A 187 -29.89 -10.39 11.84
C HIS A 187 -30.89 -10.79 12.93
N GLN A 188 -31.36 -9.83 13.73
CA GLN A 188 -32.33 -10.08 14.79
C GLN A 188 -33.69 -10.55 14.25
N SER A 189 -34.19 -9.88 13.21
CA SER A 189 -35.46 -10.27 12.56
C SER A 189 -35.35 -11.62 11.85
N GLY A 190 -34.21 -11.91 11.20
CA GLY A 190 -33.93 -13.22 10.61
C GLY A 190 -33.91 -14.34 11.66
N PHE A 191 -33.28 -14.10 12.81
CA PHE A 191 -33.28 -15.02 13.94
C PHE A 191 -34.70 -15.21 14.53
N GLY A 192 -35.46 -14.12 14.66
CA GLY A 192 -36.87 -14.17 15.09
C GLY A 192 -37.72 -15.05 14.16
N ARG A 193 -37.68 -14.79 12.86
CA ARG A 193 -38.40 -15.59 11.86
C ARG A 193 -37.96 -17.05 11.85
N GLY A 194 -36.67 -17.34 12.04
CA GLY A 194 -36.17 -18.71 12.14
C GLY A 194 -36.77 -19.50 13.32
N ARG A 195 -36.99 -18.82 14.46
CA ARG A 195 -37.68 -19.42 15.61
C ARG A 195 -39.16 -19.67 15.34
N ASP A 196 -39.85 -18.74 14.69
CA ASP A 196 -41.27 -18.90 14.34
C ASP A 196 -41.49 -20.06 13.34
N VAL A 197 -40.57 -20.26 12.39
CA VAL A 197 -40.57 -21.38 11.44
C VAL A 197 -40.04 -22.68 12.08
N ARG A 198 -39.80 -22.69 13.40
CA ARG A 198 -39.39 -23.86 14.19
C ARG A 198 -38.09 -24.51 13.72
N ILE A 199 -37.18 -23.72 13.14
CA ILE A 199 -35.84 -24.17 12.76
C ILE A 199 -35.05 -24.39 14.05
N HIS A 200 -34.74 -25.65 14.35
CA HIS A 200 -34.00 -26.02 15.55
C HIS A 200 -32.52 -25.73 15.35
N LEU A 201 -32.04 -24.63 15.93
CA LEU A 201 -30.61 -24.40 16.14
C LEU A 201 -30.14 -25.34 17.26
N ARG A 202 -29.86 -26.60 16.92
CA ARG A 202 -29.11 -27.49 17.82
C ARG A 202 -27.69 -26.97 17.90
N SER A 203 -27.32 -26.39 19.04
CA SER A 203 -25.93 -26.10 19.38
C SER A 203 -25.13 -27.40 19.39
N PHE A 204 -24.45 -27.70 18.30
CA PHE A 204 -23.35 -28.67 18.29
C PHE A 204 -22.13 -27.96 18.86
N CYS A 205 -22.02 -27.97 20.19
CA CYS A 205 -20.73 -27.84 20.85
C CYS A 205 -20.10 -29.24 20.87
N TYR A 206 -19.01 -29.40 20.12
CA TYR A 206 -18.06 -30.51 20.28
C TYR A 206 -16.93 -30.07 21.21
#